data_AF-A0A1T5K9J4-F1
#
_entry.id   AF-A0A1T5K9J4-F1
#
_cell.length_a   1.000
_cell.length_b   1.000
_cell.length_c   1.000
_cell.angle_alpha   90.00
_cell.angle_beta   90.00
_cell.angle_gamma   90.00
#
_symmetry.space_group_name_H-M   'P 1'
#
loop_
_entity.id
_entity.type
_entity.pdbx_description
1 polymer ?
#
loop_
_entity_poly.entity_id
_entity_poly.type
_entity_poly.pdbx_seq_one_letter_code
_entity_poly.pdbx_strand_id
1 'polypeptide(L)'
;MANANPKSRPRKQERTLTISTSGYQPPDRDDQLRSREFMSCEDSRPYVSVPYIRLKGQWLAEAGFHRRHQVRVEISHGRLVITAK
;
A
#
# COMPACT_ATOMS: atom_id res chain seq x y z
N MET A 1 -41.22 2.86 -21.15
CA MET A 1 -40.22 2.15 -20.32
C MET A 1 -39.00 3.04 -20.26
N ALA A 2 -38.58 3.51 -19.08
CA ALA A 2 -37.54 4.54 -18.95
C ALA A 2 -36.13 3.91 -19.01
N ASN A 3 -35.27 4.55 -19.81
CA ASN A 3 -33.91 4.11 -20.13
C ASN A 3 -32.98 4.10 -18.90
N ALA A 4 -32.21 3.02 -18.76
CA ALA A 4 -31.09 2.97 -17.82
C ALA A 4 -30.09 4.10 -18.09
N ASN A 5 -29.65 4.80 -17.04
CA ASN A 5 -28.75 5.95 -17.13
C ASN A 5 -27.39 5.53 -17.75
N PRO A 6 -27.02 6.02 -18.96
CA PRO A 6 -25.79 5.62 -19.64
C PRO A 6 -24.51 6.10 -18.93
N LYS A 7 -24.63 6.89 -17.85
CA LYS A 7 -23.51 7.36 -17.03
C LYS A 7 -23.20 6.47 -15.81
N SER A 8 -23.98 5.43 -15.53
CA SER A 8 -23.66 4.54 -14.39
C SER A 8 -22.55 3.58 -14.76
N ARG A 9 -21.29 3.97 -14.51
CA ARG A 9 -20.16 3.04 -14.54
C ARG A 9 -20.31 2.06 -13.36
N PRO A 10 -20.17 0.75 -13.56
CA PRO A 10 -20.17 -0.19 -12.44
C PRO A 10 -19.03 0.17 -11.47
N ARG A 11 -19.28 0.03 -10.17
CA ARG A 11 -18.24 0.22 -9.15
C ARG A 11 -17.09 -0.77 -9.45
N LYS A 12 -15.86 -0.27 -9.50
CA LYS A 12 -14.68 -1.11 -9.75
C LYS A 12 -14.41 -1.97 -8.52
N GLN A 13 -14.72 -3.26 -8.61
CA GLN A 13 -14.50 -4.23 -7.53
C GLN A 13 -13.14 -4.94 -7.64
N GLU A 14 -12.52 -4.91 -8.83
CA GLU A 14 -11.25 -5.60 -9.10
C GLU A 14 -10.23 -4.66 -9.77
N ARG A 15 -8.95 -4.86 -9.46
CA ARG A 15 -7.82 -4.26 -10.17
C ARG A 15 -6.66 -5.24 -10.28
N THR A 16 -6.14 -5.39 -11.50
CA THR A 16 -4.86 -6.06 -11.76
C THR A 16 -3.71 -5.08 -11.49
N LEU A 17 -2.71 -5.53 -10.72
CA LEU A 17 -1.54 -4.73 -10.37
C LEU A 17 -0.27 -5.54 -10.63
N THR A 18 0.79 -4.84 -11.01
CA THR A 18 2.11 -5.43 -11.17
C THR A 18 2.88 -5.29 -9.85
N ILE A 19 3.48 -6.39 -9.40
CA ILE A 19 4.42 -6.38 -8.28
C ILE A 19 5.69 -5.67 -8.75
N SER A 20 6.10 -4.63 -8.04
CA SER A 20 7.34 -3.91 -8.33
C SER A 20 8.39 -4.27 -7.28
N THR A 21 9.66 -4.25 -7.68
CA THR A 21 10.83 -4.40 -6.80
C THR A 21 11.57 -3.07 -6.61
N SER A 22 11.27 -2.09 -7.46
CA SER A 22 11.81 -0.73 -7.39
C SER A 22 10.75 0.24 -6.88
N GLY A 23 10.98 0.82 -5.72
CA GLY A 23 10.20 1.89 -5.12
C GLY A 23 9.91 1.69 -3.63
N TYR A 24 10.41 0.60 -3.03
CA TYR A 24 10.32 0.36 -1.59
C TYR A 24 11.35 1.23 -0.86
N GLN A 25 10.88 2.33 -0.28
CA GLN A 25 11.63 3.04 0.75
C GLN A 25 11.35 2.34 2.09
N PRO A 26 12.35 1.77 2.77
CA PRO A 26 12.14 1.21 4.10
C PRO A 26 11.54 2.30 5.00
N PRO A 27 10.59 1.97 5.90
CA PRO A 27 10.00 2.95 6.79
C PRO A 27 11.11 3.66 7.55
N ASP A 28 11.09 4.99 7.52
CA ASP A 28 11.99 5.80 8.33
C ASP A 28 11.74 5.43 9.79
N ARG A 29 12.72 4.74 10.39
CA ARG A 29 12.75 4.56 11.83
C ARG A 29 13.04 5.94 12.41
N ASP A 30 11.98 6.67 12.76
CA ASP A 30 12.06 7.63 13.87
C ASP A 30 12.29 6.84 15.16
N ASP A 31 13.51 6.32 15.33
CA ASP A 31 14.09 5.99 16.61
C ASP A 31 14.79 7.26 17.08
N GLN A 32 14.10 8.04 17.92
CA GLN A 32 14.41 9.41 18.31
C GLN A 32 15.72 9.58 19.13
N LEU A 33 16.63 8.61 19.09
CA LEU A 33 17.86 8.56 19.92
C LEU A 33 19.15 8.89 19.18
N ARG A 34 19.13 9.30 17.91
CA ARG A 34 20.34 9.80 17.22
C ARG A 34 20.33 11.32 17.00
N SER A 35 19.86 12.02 18.02
CA SER A 35 20.35 13.37 18.25
C SER A 35 21.84 13.27 18.59
N ARG A 36 22.64 13.94 17.77
CA ARG A 36 24.04 14.30 18.05
C ARG A 36 25.06 13.19 17.78
N GLU A 37 25.34 12.97 16.50
CA GLU A 37 26.72 12.97 15.98
C GLU A 37 26.67 12.97 14.45
N PHE A 38 27.15 14.06 13.87
CA PHE A 38 27.49 14.15 12.44
C PHE A 38 28.44 13.01 12.09
N MET A 39 28.23 12.27 10.99
CA MET A 39 29.31 11.95 10.04
C MET A 39 28.89 11.09 8.83
N SER A 40 29.31 11.58 7.65
CA SER A 40 29.58 10.90 6.38
C SER A 40 28.39 10.52 5.46
N CYS A 41 28.56 10.92 4.20
CA CYS A 41 27.64 10.73 3.06
C CYS A 41 27.68 9.30 2.48
N GLU A 42 28.09 8.30 3.26
CA GLU A 42 28.26 6.90 2.81
C GLU A 42 27.32 5.91 3.49
N ASP A 43 26.48 6.34 4.44
CA ASP A 43 25.47 5.48 5.09
C ASP A 43 24.14 5.44 4.31
N SER A 44 24.26 5.34 2.99
CA SER A 44 23.13 5.17 2.09
C SER A 44 22.49 3.83 2.37
N ARG A 45 21.41 3.83 3.17
CA ARG A 45 20.65 2.63 3.56
C ARG A 45 20.55 1.67 2.36
N PRO A 46 20.97 0.39 2.49
CA PRO A 46 20.94 -0.52 1.37
C PRO A 46 19.49 -0.61 0.90
N TYR A 47 19.28 -0.22 -0.35
CA TYR A 47 17.98 -0.31 -1.00
C TYR A 47 17.66 -1.79 -1.16
N VAL A 48 16.92 -2.36 -0.20
CA VAL A 48 16.54 -3.77 -0.29
C VAL A 48 15.45 -3.87 -1.35
N SER A 49 15.79 -4.54 -2.45
CA SER A 49 14.88 -4.88 -3.54
C SER A 49 13.89 -5.93 -3.06
N VAL A 50 12.87 -5.49 -2.33
CA VAL A 50 11.75 -6.33 -1.87
C VAL A 50 10.55 -6.15 -2.79
N PRO A 51 9.80 -7.23 -3.08
CA PRO A 51 8.55 -7.10 -3.82
C PRO A 51 7.55 -6.28 -3.00
N TYR A 52 6.96 -5.27 -3.61
CA TYR A 52 5.91 -4.46 -3.00
C TYR A 52 4.74 -4.24 -3.97
N ILE A 53 3.56 -4.07 -3.37
CA ILE A 53 2.32 -3.76 -4.09
C ILE A 53 1.83 -2.41 -3.58
N ARG A 54 1.54 -1.47 -4.49
CA ARG A 54 0.99 -0.15 -4.15
C ARG A 54 -0.49 -0.08 -4.51
N LEU A 55 -1.34 -0.19 -3.49
CA LEU A 55 -2.79 -0.03 -3.63
C LEU A 55 -3.18 1.44 -3.51
N LYS A 56 -3.94 1.96 -4.48
CA LYS A 56 -4.47 3.33 -4.46
C LYS A 56 -5.88 3.41 -5.04
N GLY A 57 -6.65 4.37 -4.54
CA GLY A 57 -7.91 4.83 -5.13
C GLY A 57 -9.07 4.86 -4.14
N GLN A 58 -10.14 5.55 -4.54
CA GLN A 58 -11.36 5.72 -3.74
C GLN A 58 -12.07 4.39 -3.43
N TRP A 59 -11.94 3.40 -4.32
CA TRP A 59 -12.51 2.05 -4.14
C TRP A 59 -11.99 1.33 -2.88
N LEU A 60 -10.79 1.65 -2.40
CA LEU A 60 -10.28 1.12 -1.13
C LEU A 60 -11.08 1.65 0.06
N ALA A 61 -11.38 2.95 0.07
CA ALA A 61 -12.21 3.56 1.10
C ALA A 61 -13.65 3.01 1.06
N GLU A 62 -14.21 2.83 -0.15
CA GLU A 62 -15.51 2.18 -0.34
C GLU A 62 -15.54 0.73 0.16
N ALA A 63 -14.39 0.03 0.11
CA ALA A 63 -14.21 -1.30 0.66
C ALA A 63 -13.86 -1.33 2.17
N GLY A 64 -13.90 -0.19 2.86
CA GLY A 64 -13.67 -0.09 4.29
C GLY A 64 -12.23 0.23 4.72
N PHE A 65 -11.29 0.38 3.76
CA PHE A 65 -9.89 0.71 4.05
C PHE A 65 -9.69 2.21 4.19
N HIS A 66 -9.81 2.71 5.42
CA HIS A 66 -9.69 4.12 5.74
C HIS A 66 -8.26 4.48 6.19
N ARG A 67 -7.91 5.77 6.08
CA ARG A 67 -6.63 6.26 6.59
C ARG A 67 -6.53 6.01 8.09
N ARG A 68 -5.32 5.70 8.58
CA ARG A 68 -5.03 5.42 10.00
C ARG A 68 -5.69 4.16 10.58
N HIS A 69 -6.44 3.40 9.78
CA HIS A 69 -6.89 2.07 10.20
C HIS A 69 -5.75 1.07 10.07
N GLN A 70 -5.67 0.15 11.03
CA GLN A 70 -4.83 -1.02 10.88
C GLN A 70 -5.48 -1.98 9.91
N VAL A 71 -4.65 -2.65 9.11
CA VAL A 71 -5.10 -3.74 8.23
C VAL A 71 -4.47 -5.04 8.71
N ARG A 72 -5.21 -6.13 8.60
CA ARG A 72 -4.66 -7.48 8.77
C ARG A 72 -4.27 -7.99 7.39
N VAL A 73 -3.02 -8.42 7.27
CA VAL A 73 -2.47 -9.05 6.07
C VAL A 73 -2.07 -10.46 6.46
N GLU A 74 -2.60 -11.44 5.74
CA GLU A 74 -2.28 -12.85 5.98
C GLU A 74 -2.12 -13.61 4.66
N ILE A 75 -1.45 -14.75 4.73
CA ILE A 75 -1.35 -15.69 3.60
C ILE A 75 -2.29 -16.84 3.91
N SER A 76 -3.31 -17.02 3.06
CA SER A 76 -4.27 -18.12 3.18
C SER A 76 -4.39 -18.83 1.85
N HIS A 77 -4.16 -20.16 1.85
CA HIS A 77 -4.20 -20.99 0.64
C HIS A 77 -3.38 -20.44 -0.54
N GLY A 78 -2.17 -19.92 -0.28
CA GLY A 78 -1.30 -19.33 -1.30
C GLY A 78 -1.76 -17.97 -1.83
N ARG A 79 -2.76 -17.34 -1.18
CA ARG A 79 -3.28 -16.02 -1.54
C ARG A 79 -2.94 -15.02 -0.44
N LEU A 80 -2.56 -13.81 -0.85
CA LEU A 80 -2.45 -12.67 0.06
C LEU A 80 -3.85 -12.13 0.33
N VAL A 81 -4.30 -12.19 1.59
CA VAL A 81 -5.60 -11.69 2.02
C VAL A 81 -5.40 -10.45 2.86
N ILE A 82 -6.00 -9.35 2.43
CA ILE A 82 -5.94 -8.05 3.11
C ILE A 82 -7.34 -7.73 3.64
N THR A 83 -7.46 -7.54 4.95
CA THR A 83 -8.73 -7.26 5.63
C THR A 83 -8.63 -5.98 6.45
N ALA A 84 -9.67 -5.15 6.41
CA ALA A 84 -9.79 -3.99 7.27
C ALA A 84 -10.10 -4.44 8.71
N LYS A 85 -9.46 -3.82 9.70
CA LYS A 85 -9.84 -3.95 11.12
C LYS A 85 -10.80 -2.84 11.53
#